data_AF-A0A1K1RR31-F1
#
_entry.id   AF-A0A1K1RR31-F1
#
_cell.length_a   1.000
_cell.length_b   1.000
_cell.length_c   1.000
_cell.angle_alpha   90.00
_cell.angle_beta   90.00
_cell.angle_gamma   90.00
#
_symmetry.space_group_name_H-M   'P 1'
#
loop_
_entity.id
_entity.type
_entity.pdbx_description
1 polymer ?
#
loop_
_entity_poly.entity_id
_entity_poly.type
_entity_poly.pdbx_seq_one_letter_code
_entity_poly.pdbx_strand_id
1 'polypeptide(L)'
;MTTRIFISSLISGMEAVRDAARQAVLDLGFEPVMAEDFEAQPNTPQVACLTGLRTADAVLLLLGDRYGEVQPSGRSATHEEFEEARDRKPVIPLLMKANHREPSQSAFIEEVGRWETGLFRNEFQAPEELRSLAVRALHRWHAGASAPTVDDEALLQIAVGALPATTRGGFVDYKRALVISIAGAPRQAILRPRQMEEPALAEQFLQAALFGEHRIFSSTHGTQTKIVHEHLLITQPDIKASVKVGEDGSVVITQQLGDGKNSMIVLEEDVTEALLKGLGYADLILEKIDATQRLSRIAIAVLITGGENANWRTRQEHRGHEGSYSMFTAQLSAAHLSPPARPRAALRFERQEIAEDLMIRLRRQFNSEHR
;
A
#
# COMPACT_ATOMS: atom_id res chain seq x y z
N MET A 1 19.99 -11.49 -16.18
CA MET A 1 19.92 -10.13 -16.75
C MET A 1 20.54 -9.20 -15.74
N THR A 2 21.42 -8.30 -16.17
CA THR A 2 22.03 -7.30 -15.28
C THR A 2 21.01 -6.21 -14.98
N THR A 3 20.90 -5.80 -13.72
CA THR A 3 19.98 -4.73 -13.31
C THR A 3 20.46 -3.39 -13.85
N ARG A 4 19.59 -2.64 -14.52
CA ARG A 4 19.87 -1.35 -15.13
C ARG A 4 19.33 -0.21 -14.27
N ILE A 5 20.16 0.77 -13.95
CA ILE A 5 19.80 1.93 -13.13
C ILE A 5 19.92 3.21 -13.95
N PHE A 6 18.80 3.91 -14.15
CA PHE A 6 18.81 5.21 -14.81
C PHE A 6 19.21 6.32 -13.83
N ILE A 7 20.23 7.12 -14.16
CA ILE A 7 20.70 8.22 -13.30
C ILE A 7 20.12 9.55 -13.81
N SER A 8 19.06 10.01 -13.14
CA SER A 8 18.34 11.24 -13.47
C SER A 8 18.84 12.39 -12.61
N SER A 9 19.34 13.46 -13.23
CA SER A 9 19.74 14.70 -12.58
C SER A 9 19.95 15.80 -13.62
N LEU A 10 20.26 17.01 -13.18
CA LEU A 10 20.94 17.96 -14.06
C LEU A 10 22.30 17.41 -14.49
N ILE A 11 22.67 17.61 -15.75
CA ILE A 11 24.00 17.24 -16.26
C ILE A 11 25.01 18.32 -15.86
N SER A 12 24.75 19.57 -16.26
CA SER A 12 25.65 20.68 -16.01
C SER A 12 25.66 21.07 -14.53
N GLY A 13 26.85 21.07 -13.93
CA GLY A 13 27.11 21.42 -12.53
C GLY A 13 26.88 20.28 -11.54
N MET A 14 26.58 19.06 -12.01
CA MET A 14 26.50 17.86 -11.16
C MET A 14 27.43 16.75 -11.65
N GLU A 15 28.44 17.05 -12.46
CA GLU A 15 29.31 16.08 -13.13
C GLU A 15 29.97 15.13 -12.10
N ALA A 16 30.62 15.68 -11.07
CA ALA A 16 31.26 14.88 -10.02
C ALA A 16 30.26 14.04 -9.20
N VAL A 17 29.05 14.57 -9.01
CA VAL A 17 27.95 13.89 -8.30
C VAL A 17 27.43 12.73 -9.16
N ARG A 18 27.26 12.93 -10.46
CA ARG A 18 26.85 11.90 -11.42
C ARG A 18 27.90 10.81 -11.57
N ASP A 19 29.19 11.16 -11.58
CA ASP A 19 30.28 10.18 -11.57
C ASP A 19 30.26 9.31 -10.31
N ALA A 20 30.04 9.92 -9.13
CA ALA A 20 29.90 9.17 -7.89
C ALA A 20 28.68 8.23 -7.90
N ALA A 21 27.57 8.66 -8.48
CA ALA A 21 26.38 7.83 -8.67
C ALA A 21 26.66 6.67 -9.64
N ARG A 22 27.35 6.92 -10.75
CA ARG A 22 27.79 5.90 -11.70
C ARG A 22 28.65 4.84 -11.02
N GLN A 23 29.63 5.25 -10.23
CA GLN A 23 30.49 4.33 -9.49
C GLN A 23 29.69 3.50 -8.48
N ALA A 24 28.72 4.10 -7.77
CA ALA A 24 27.86 3.37 -6.84
C ALA A 24 27.02 2.28 -7.52
N VAL A 25 26.52 2.54 -8.74
CA VAL A 25 25.80 1.54 -9.54
C VAL A 25 26.73 0.39 -9.94
N LEU A 26 27.93 0.73 -10.44
CA LEU A 26 28.94 -0.26 -10.85
C LEU A 26 29.45 -1.12 -9.68
N ASP A 27 29.61 -0.54 -8.49
CA ASP A 27 30.06 -1.25 -7.28
C ASP A 27 29.12 -2.41 -6.89
N LEU A 28 27.84 -2.31 -7.27
CA LEU A 28 26.82 -3.34 -7.03
C LEU A 28 26.71 -4.36 -8.18
N GLY A 29 27.53 -4.22 -9.23
CA GLY A 29 27.45 -5.04 -10.44
C GLY A 29 26.24 -4.73 -11.33
N PHE A 30 25.62 -3.56 -11.15
CA PHE A 30 24.53 -3.06 -11.98
C PHE A 30 25.07 -2.28 -13.18
N GLU A 31 24.20 -2.01 -14.15
CA GLU A 31 24.50 -1.26 -15.36
C GLU A 31 23.92 0.17 -15.25
N PRO A 32 24.76 1.21 -15.25
CA PRO A 32 24.29 2.59 -15.25
C PRO A 32 23.77 2.99 -16.65
N VAL A 33 22.58 3.59 -16.69
CA VAL A 33 22.01 4.21 -17.89
C VAL A 33 22.07 5.73 -17.70
N MET A 34 22.84 6.40 -18.55
CA MET A 34 23.16 7.82 -18.43
C MET A 34 22.92 8.54 -19.76
N ALA A 35 22.46 9.79 -19.67
CA ALA A 35 22.16 10.62 -20.84
C ALA A 35 23.40 10.90 -21.71
N GLU A 36 24.58 10.96 -21.09
CA GLU A 36 25.87 11.27 -21.70
C GLU A 36 26.41 10.12 -22.56
N ASP A 37 25.97 8.89 -22.29
CA ASP A 37 26.41 7.69 -23.00
C ASP A 37 25.54 7.41 -24.24
N PHE A 38 24.50 8.22 -24.51
CA PHE A 38 23.68 8.06 -25.72
C PHE A 38 24.40 8.60 -26.95
N GLU A 39 24.64 7.71 -27.92
CA GLU A 39 25.15 8.09 -29.25
C GLU A 39 24.22 9.11 -29.93
N ALA A 40 24.77 9.88 -30.87
CA ALA A 40 23.98 10.82 -31.67
C ALA A 40 22.88 10.08 -32.44
N GLN A 41 21.67 10.07 -31.90
CA GLN A 41 20.50 9.48 -32.53
C GLN A 41 19.75 10.51 -33.38
N PRO A 42 18.99 10.07 -34.42
CA PRO A 42 18.12 10.95 -35.19
C PRO A 42 16.93 11.51 -34.39
N ASN A 43 16.74 11.05 -33.15
CA ASN A 43 15.70 11.51 -32.23
C ASN A 43 16.19 12.71 -31.40
N THR A 44 15.26 13.49 -30.85
CA THR A 44 15.64 14.57 -29.92
C THR A 44 16.30 14.00 -28.67
N PRO A 45 17.22 14.73 -28.01
CA PRO A 45 17.88 14.28 -26.77
C PRO A 45 16.88 13.83 -25.68
N GLN A 46 15.72 14.48 -25.63
CA GLN A 46 14.61 14.14 -24.74
C GLN A 46 14.04 12.73 -25.03
N VAL A 47 13.81 12.39 -26.30
CA VAL A 47 13.31 11.05 -26.69
C VAL A 47 14.34 9.96 -26.39
N ALA A 48 15.64 10.24 -26.56
CA ALA A 48 16.70 9.31 -26.18
C ALA A 48 16.73 9.07 -24.66
N CYS A 49 16.62 10.12 -23.85
CA CYS A 49 16.56 10.01 -22.38
C CYS A 49 15.36 9.21 -21.90
N LEU A 50 14.16 9.48 -22.43
CA LEU A 50 12.96 8.70 -22.08
C LEU A 50 13.04 7.24 -22.55
N THR A 51 13.74 6.97 -23.66
CA THR A 51 13.97 5.60 -24.13
C THR A 51 14.90 4.84 -23.19
N GLY A 52 16.02 5.45 -22.78
CA GLY A 52 16.93 4.87 -21.78
C GLY A 52 16.26 4.71 -20.42
N LEU A 53 15.43 5.67 -20.01
CA LEU A 53 14.62 5.57 -18.82
C LEU A 53 13.70 4.34 -18.86
N ARG A 54 13.03 4.09 -19.99
CA ARG A 54 12.10 2.96 -20.16
C ARG A 54 12.80 1.61 -20.04
N THR A 55 14.06 1.48 -20.49
CA THR A 55 14.81 0.22 -20.42
C THR A 55 15.39 -0.07 -19.04
N ALA A 56 15.49 0.92 -18.15
CA ALA A 56 16.00 0.74 -16.79
C ALA A 56 15.00 0.04 -15.85
N ASP A 57 15.53 -0.66 -14.85
CA ASP A 57 14.75 -1.36 -13.81
C ASP A 57 14.39 -0.44 -12.63
N ALA A 58 15.21 0.58 -12.36
CA ALA A 58 14.94 1.64 -11.39
C ALA A 58 15.60 2.97 -11.78
N VAL A 59 15.18 4.04 -11.12
CA VAL A 59 15.70 5.40 -11.28
C VAL A 59 16.40 5.84 -10.02
N LEU A 60 17.65 6.28 -10.14
CA LEU A 60 18.34 7.06 -9.11
C LEU A 60 18.19 8.54 -9.45
N LEU A 61 17.34 9.25 -8.70
CA LEU A 61 17.03 10.66 -8.91
C LEU A 61 17.89 11.53 -8.00
N LEU A 62 18.74 12.38 -8.56
CA LEU A 62 19.62 13.27 -7.79
C LEU A 62 19.10 14.70 -7.90
N LEU A 63 18.77 15.30 -6.75
CA LEU A 63 18.19 16.63 -6.67
C LEU A 63 19.20 17.63 -6.12
N GLY A 64 19.50 18.66 -6.90
CA GLY A 64 20.43 19.75 -6.55
C GLY A 64 19.72 21.03 -6.11
N ASP A 65 20.42 22.14 -6.28
CA ASP A 65 19.95 23.51 -6.00
C ASP A 65 19.18 24.15 -7.17
N ARG A 66 19.47 23.74 -8.40
CA ARG A 66 18.83 24.23 -9.64
C ARG A 66 17.78 23.27 -10.18
N TYR A 67 16.78 23.82 -10.87
CA TYR A 67 15.71 23.06 -11.52
C TYR A 67 16.06 22.63 -12.95
N GLY A 68 16.87 23.44 -13.64
CA GLY A 68 17.24 23.23 -15.05
C GLY A 68 16.36 23.99 -16.03
N GLU A 69 16.70 23.88 -17.31
CA GLU A 69 15.97 24.54 -18.38
C GLU A 69 14.57 23.95 -18.56
N VAL A 70 13.59 24.83 -18.70
CA VAL A 70 12.20 24.47 -18.93
C VAL A 70 12.00 24.11 -20.39
N GLN A 71 11.49 22.90 -20.63
CA GLN A 71 11.16 22.39 -21.95
C GLN A 71 9.77 22.87 -22.40
N PRO A 72 9.36 22.63 -23.66
CA PRO A 72 8.03 23.04 -24.15
C PRO A 72 6.84 22.52 -23.34
N SER A 73 7.04 21.45 -22.57
CA SER A 73 6.06 20.90 -21.62
C SER A 73 5.78 21.79 -20.40
N GLY A 74 6.61 22.81 -20.16
CA GLY A 74 6.58 23.62 -18.94
C GLY A 74 7.37 23.01 -17.77
N ARG A 75 8.08 21.90 -17.99
CA ARG A 75 8.89 21.21 -16.96
C ARG A 75 10.34 21.08 -17.37
N SER A 76 11.24 20.87 -16.41
CA SER A 76 12.63 20.50 -16.71
C SER A 76 12.74 19.03 -17.10
N ALA A 77 13.82 18.68 -17.79
CA ALA A 77 14.09 17.30 -18.23
C ALA A 77 13.99 16.29 -17.08
N THR A 78 14.65 16.58 -15.96
CA THR A 78 14.67 15.74 -14.75
C THR A 78 13.27 15.57 -14.15
N HIS A 79 12.43 16.60 -14.22
CA HIS A 79 11.05 16.52 -13.74
C HIS A 79 10.21 15.62 -14.65
N GLU A 80 10.33 15.75 -15.98
CA GLU A 80 9.64 14.85 -16.92
C GLU A 80 10.05 13.38 -16.73
N GLU A 81 11.35 13.13 -16.51
CA GLU A 81 11.86 11.78 -16.22
C GLU A 81 11.24 11.21 -14.94
N PHE A 82 11.12 12.04 -13.89
CA PHE A 82 10.45 11.64 -12.65
C PHE A 82 8.98 11.28 -12.89
N GLU A 83 8.23 12.10 -13.61
CA GLU A 83 6.81 11.83 -13.88
C GLU A 83 6.60 10.58 -14.72
N GLU A 84 7.45 10.34 -15.73
CA GLU A 84 7.36 9.12 -16.53
C GLU A 84 7.68 7.87 -15.68
N ALA A 85 8.54 8.01 -14.67
CA ALA A 85 9.00 6.92 -13.83
C ALA A 85 8.09 6.62 -12.63
N ARG A 86 7.56 7.64 -11.93
CA ARG A 86 6.95 7.52 -10.59
C ARG A 86 5.82 6.50 -10.48
N ASP A 87 5.08 6.27 -11.56
CA ASP A 87 3.94 5.35 -11.61
C ASP A 87 4.28 4.00 -12.28
N ARG A 88 5.52 3.81 -12.72
CA ARG A 88 5.93 2.67 -13.56
C ARG A 88 7.12 1.89 -13.03
N LYS A 89 8.03 2.56 -12.32
CA LYS A 89 9.24 1.93 -11.78
C LYS A 89 9.70 2.61 -10.50
N PRO A 90 10.48 1.90 -9.66
CA PRO A 90 11.03 2.47 -8.43
C PRO A 90 11.89 3.71 -8.73
N VAL A 91 11.61 4.79 -8.02
CA VAL A 91 12.44 6.01 -8.01
C VAL A 91 13.07 6.15 -6.63
N ILE A 92 14.39 6.27 -6.60
CA ILE A 92 15.21 6.39 -5.40
C ILE A 92 15.79 7.79 -5.40
N PRO A 93 15.18 8.75 -4.67
CA PRO A 93 15.63 10.11 -4.71
C PRO A 93 16.70 10.38 -3.63
N LEU A 94 17.76 11.11 -4.00
CA LEU A 94 18.82 11.57 -3.12
C LEU A 94 18.98 13.09 -3.27
N LEU A 95 19.01 13.78 -2.13
CA LEU A 95 18.99 15.24 -2.09
C LEU A 95 20.36 15.80 -1.74
N MET A 96 20.90 16.67 -2.59
CA MET A 96 22.08 17.46 -2.26
C MET A 96 21.68 18.62 -1.35
N LYS A 97 22.47 18.84 -0.31
CA LYS A 97 22.30 19.98 0.58
C LYS A 97 22.71 21.25 -0.16
N ALA A 98 21.85 22.26 -0.09
CA ALA A 98 22.08 23.55 -0.71
C ALA A 98 21.62 24.68 0.21
N ASN A 99 22.39 25.77 0.25
CA ASN A 99 22.05 26.96 1.05
C ASN A 99 20.90 27.77 0.42
N HIS A 100 20.80 27.73 -0.91
CA HIS A 100 19.74 28.37 -1.67
C HIS A 100 19.30 27.43 -2.78
N ARG A 101 18.00 27.35 -3.04
CA ARG A 101 17.42 26.56 -4.12
C ARG A 101 16.51 27.43 -4.95
N GLU A 102 16.45 27.17 -6.24
CA GLU A 102 15.49 27.83 -7.12
C GLU A 102 14.05 27.54 -6.64
N PRO A 103 13.09 28.48 -6.78
CA PRO A 103 11.71 28.26 -6.36
C PRO A 103 11.06 27.04 -7.04
N SER A 104 11.30 26.88 -8.35
CA SER A 104 10.85 25.72 -9.14
C SER A 104 11.46 24.41 -8.64
N GLN A 105 12.74 24.42 -8.27
CA GLN A 105 13.41 23.24 -7.70
C GLN A 105 12.84 22.89 -6.32
N SER A 106 12.54 23.90 -5.51
CA SER A 106 11.94 23.70 -4.19
C SER A 106 10.54 23.08 -4.30
N ALA A 107 9.71 23.57 -5.23
CA ALA A 107 8.40 23.00 -5.52
C ALA A 107 8.50 21.54 -6.00
N PHE A 108 9.48 21.23 -6.86
CA PHE A 108 9.71 19.87 -7.32
C PHE A 108 10.18 18.93 -6.20
N ILE A 109 11.09 19.37 -5.33
CA ILE A 109 11.52 18.61 -4.15
C ILE A 109 10.34 18.32 -3.21
N GLU A 110 9.45 19.30 -2.99
CA GLU A 110 8.23 19.07 -2.19
C GLU A 110 7.32 18.02 -2.82
N GLU A 111 7.13 18.06 -4.15
CA GLU A 111 6.35 17.07 -4.87
C GLU A 111 6.93 15.66 -4.71
N VAL A 112 8.24 15.49 -4.92
CA VAL A 112 8.93 14.21 -4.72
C VAL A 112 8.82 13.76 -3.26
N GLY A 113 8.90 14.68 -2.29
CA GLY A 113 8.83 14.37 -0.86
C GLY A 113 7.43 13.95 -0.38
N ARG A 114 6.37 14.40 -1.05
CA ARG A 114 4.99 13.92 -0.81
C ARG A 114 4.80 12.50 -1.36
N TRP A 115 5.49 12.15 -2.43
CA TRP A 115 5.48 10.82 -3.03
C TRP A 115 6.35 9.81 -2.27
N GLU A 116 7.59 10.18 -1.91
CA GLU A 116 8.54 9.32 -1.19
C GLU A 116 8.87 9.90 0.19
N THR A 117 8.26 9.36 1.24
CA THR A 117 8.46 9.81 2.63
C THR A 117 9.88 9.63 3.17
N GLY A 118 10.76 8.93 2.43
CA GLY A 118 12.18 8.76 2.74
C GLY A 118 13.13 9.85 2.22
N LEU A 119 12.67 10.75 1.34
CA LEU A 119 13.50 11.73 0.61
C LEU A 119 14.44 12.56 1.52
N PHE A 120 13.92 13.05 2.64
CA PHE A 120 14.64 13.98 3.53
C PHE A 120 15.55 13.30 4.55
N ARG A 121 15.65 11.97 4.56
CA ARG A 121 16.48 11.24 5.54
C ARG A 121 17.95 11.09 5.11
N ASN A 122 18.27 11.44 3.86
CA ASN A 122 19.56 11.11 3.23
C ASN A 122 20.12 12.30 2.42
N GLU A 123 20.24 13.48 3.05
CA GLU A 123 20.95 14.60 2.42
C GLU A 123 22.46 14.32 2.33
N PHE A 124 23.11 14.77 1.26
CA PHE A 124 24.57 14.70 1.08
C PHE A 124 25.15 16.06 0.73
N GLN A 125 26.41 16.30 1.09
CA GLN A 125 27.13 17.54 0.74
C GLN A 125 28.23 17.31 -0.28
N ALA A 126 28.80 16.09 -0.32
CA ALA A 126 29.94 15.75 -1.17
C ALA A 126 29.68 14.48 -2.00
N PRO A 127 30.32 14.33 -3.18
CA PRO A 127 30.20 13.15 -4.03
C PRO A 127 30.54 11.82 -3.33
N GLU A 128 31.51 11.81 -2.42
CA GLU A 128 31.92 10.60 -1.68
C GLU A 128 30.81 10.11 -0.73
N GLU A 129 30.09 11.05 -0.12
CA GLU A 129 28.92 10.77 0.71
C GLU A 129 27.79 10.21 -0.15
N LEU A 130 27.56 10.81 -1.32
CA LEU A 130 26.58 10.33 -2.28
C LEU A 130 26.86 8.87 -2.67
N ARG A 131 28.10 8.51 -3.03
CA ARG A 131 28.43 7.14 -3.45
C ARG A 131 28.01 6.15 -2.37
N SER A 132 28.38 6.43 -1.12
CA SER A 132 28.03 5.58 0.03
C SER A 132 26.52 5.49 0.26
N LEU A 133 25.79 6.60 0.09
CA LEU A 133 24.33 6.65 0.21
C LEU A 133 23.64 5.90 -0.93
N ALA A 134 24.09 6.10 -2.17
CA ALA A 134 23.58 5.44 -3.35
C ALA A 134 23.78 3.92 -3.29
N VAL A 135 24.97 3.44 -2.91
CA VAL A 135 25.22 2.00 -2.70
C VAL A 135 24.24 1.42 -1.69
N ARG A 136 24.05 2.06 -0.53
CA ARG A 136 23.10 1.58 0.49
C ARG A 136 21.66 1.59 0.01
N ALA A 137 21.24 2.66 -0.66
CA ALA A 137 19.87 2.82 -1.14
C ALA A 137 19.55 1.81 -2.24
N LEU A 138 20.44 1.66 -3.23
CA LEU A 138 20.33 0.69 -4.30
C LEU A 138 20.41 -0.75 -3.80
N HIS A 139 21.31 -1.05 -2.86
CA HIS A 139 21.37 -2.38 -2.25
C HIS A 139 20.08 -2.70 -1.47
N ARG A 140 19.51 -1.75 -0.72
CA ARG A 140 18.24 -1.96 0.00
C ARG A 140 17.09 -2.20 -0.98
N TRP A 141 16.99 -1.36 -2.02
CA TRP A 141 16.01 -1.52 -3.07
C TRP A 141 16.17 -2.88 -3.75
N HIS A 142 17.38 -3.24 -4.16
CA HIS A 142 17.65 -4.50 -4.85
C HIS A 142 17.44 -5.70 -3.94
N ALA A 143 17.79 -5.66 -2.66
CA ALA A 143 17.46 -6.73 -1.71
C ALA A 143 15.95 -6.88 -1.50
N GLY A 144 15.18 -5.78 -1.56
CA GLY A 144 13.72 -5.80 -1.53
C GLY A 144 13.09 -6.29 -2.84
N ALA A 145 13.71 -5.99 -3.99
CA ALA A 145 13.28 -6.42 -5.33
C ALA A 145 13.70 -7.85 -5.67
N SER A 146 14.83 -8.31 -5.13
CA SER A 146 15.41 -9.66 -5.24
C SER A 146 15.05 -10.56 -4.07
N ALA A 147 14.18 -10.10 -3.16
CA ALA A 147 13.41 -11.01 -2.32
C ALA A 147 12.73 -12.03 -3.26
N PRO A 148 12.70 -13.34 -2.90
CA PRO A 148 12.17 -14.38 -3.78
C PRO A 148 10.86 -13.89 -4.38
N THR A 149 10.75 -13.91 -5.71
CA THR A 149 9.59 -13.42 -6.47
C THR A 149 8.35 -13.75 -5.68
N VAL A 150 7.76 -12.74 -5.05
CA VAL A 150 6.57 -12.94 -4.25
C VAL A 150 5.54 -13.42 -5.27
N ASP A 151 5.15 -14.68 -5.13
CA ASP A 151 4.04 -15.21 -5.90
C ASP A 151 2.80 -14.46 -5.38
N ASP A 152 2.49 -13.35 -6.02
CA ASP A 152 1.41 -12.45 -5.61
C ASP A 152 0.06 -13.19 -5.64
N GLU A 153 -0.07 -14.20 -6.50
CA GLU A 153 -1.25 -15.07 -6.54
C GLU A 153 -1.27 -15.98 -5.32
N ALA A 154 -0.16 -16.64 -4.98
CA ALA A 154 -0.08 -17.41 -3.73
C ALA A 154 -0.33 -16.54 -2.49
N LEU A 155 0.16 -15.30 -2.47
CA LEU A 155 -0.10 -14.35 -1.39
C LEU A 155 -1.59 -13.99 -1.29
N LEU A 156 -2.25 -13.79 -2.43
CA LEU A 156 -3.69 -13.59 -2.49
C LEU A 156 -4.44 -14.83 -1.99
N GLN A 157 -4.05 -16.04 -2.39
CA GLN A 157 -4.69 -17.27 -1.92
C GLN A 157 -4.59 -17.43 -0.40
N ILE A 158 -3.49 -16.98 0.22
CA ILE A 158 -3.37 -16.92 1.69
C ILE A 158 -4.37 -15.92 2.28
N ALA A 159 -4.46 -14.70 1.72
CA ALA A 159 -5.41 -13.70 2.18
C ALA A 159 -6.87 -14.19 2.06
N VAL A 160 -7.23 -14.80 0.93
CA VAL A 160 -8.55 -15.39 0.69
C VAL A 160 -8.82 -16.57 1.63
N GLY A 161 -7.85 -17.46 1.83
CA GLY A 161 -7.98 -18.64 2.69
C GLY A 161 -8.16 -18.31 4.17
N ALA A 162 -7.79 -17.11 4.61
CA ALA A 162 -8.02 -16.64 5.98
C ALA A 162 -9.41 -16.02 6.21
N LEU A 163 -10.20 -15.80 5.15
CA LEU A 163 -11.60 -15.38 5.25
C LEU A 163 -12.47 -16.57 5.73
N PRO A 164 -13.57 -16.31 6.46
CA PRO A 164 -14.48 -17.38 6.88
C PRO A 164 -15.15 -18.03 5.67
N ALA A 165 -15.40 -19.34 5.77
CA ALA A 165 -16.08 -20.08 4.71
C ALA A 165 -17.51 -19.53 4.50
N THR A 166 -17.86 -19.26 3.24
CA THR A 166 -19.23 -18.89 2.87
C THR A 166 -20.13 -20.10 3.10
N THR A 167 -20.91 -20.09 4.18
CA THR A 167 -21.72 -21.26 4.55
C THR A 167 -22.97 -21.30 3.68
N ARG A 168 -23.02 -22.21 2.69
CA ARG A 168 -24.25 -22.49 1.95
C ARG A 168 -25.19 -23.29 2.86
N GLY A 169 -26.28 -22.66 3.32
CA GLY A 169 -27.41 -23.38 3.94
C GLY A 169 -27.39 -23.54 5.47
N GLY A 170 -26.70 -22.68 6.22
CA GLY A 170 -26.83 -22.58 7.68
C GLY A 170 -27.94 -21.62 8.12
N PHE A 171 -28.25 -21.61 9.43
CA PHE A 171 -29.15 -20.63 10.06
C PHE A 171 -28.88 -19.20 9.56
N VAL A 172 -29.94 -18.44 9.25
CA VAL A 172 -29.83 -17.03 8.84
C VAL A 172 -29.21 -16.23 9.98
N ASP A 173 -27.92 -15.92 9.87
CA ASP A 173 -27.25 -15.02 10.78
C ASP A 173 -27.55 -13.58 10.35
N TYR A 174 -28.52 -12.97 11.04
CA TYR A 174 -28.93 -11.59 10.78
C TYR A 174 -27.86 -10.54 11.10
N LYS A 175 -26.77 -10.91 11.79
CA LYS A 175 -25.65 -10.02 12.04
C LYS A 175 -24.70 -10.07 10.85
N ARG A 176 -24.62 -8.97 10.11
CA ARG A 176 -23.70 -8.83 8.98
C ARG A 176 -22.37 -8.30 9.43
N ALA A 177 -21.32 -8.72 8.75
CA ALA A 177 -20.00 -8.17 8.98
C ALA A 177 -19.18 -8.10 7.69
N LEU A 178 -18.35 -7.07 7.62
CA LEU A 178 -17.23 -6.98 6.70
C LEU A 178 -16.02 -7.65 7.33
N VAL A 179 -15.44 -8.61 6.63
CA VAL A 179 -14.16 -9.24 6.98
C VAL A 179 -13.11 -8.73 6.02
N ILE A 180 -11.98 -8.26 6.55
CA ILE A 180 -10.81 -7.81 5.80
C ILE A 180 -9.65 -8.71 6.21
N SER A 181 -9.01 -9.35 5.24
CA SER A 181 -7.85 -10.21 5.41
C SER A 181 -6.66 -9.64 4.65
N ILE A 182 -5.53 -9.51 5.35
CA ILE A 182 -4.29 -8.96 4.81
C ILE A 182 -3.18 -9.96 5.07
N ALA A 183 -2.50 -10.36 4.00
CA ALA A 183 -1.32 -11.22 4.05
C ALA A 183 -0.09 -10.44 3.56
N GLY A 184 1.02 -10.51 4.29
CA GLY A 184 2.27 -9.84 3.94
C GLY A 184 3.31 -10.77 3.32
N ALA A 185 4.19 -10.20 2.51
CA ALA A 185 5.32 -10.88 1.90
C ALA A 185 6.61 -10.03 1.94
N PRO A 186 7.81 -10.64 1.93
CA PRO A 186 8.06 -12.08 1.95
C PRO A 186 7.59 -12.74 3.25
N ARG A 187 7.08 -13.98 3.13
CA ARG A 187 6.55 -14.78 4.25
C ARG A 187 7.65 -15.06 5.26
N GLN A 188 7.51 -14.54 6.46
CA GLN A 188 8.46 -14.73 7.55
C GLN A 188 7.82 -14.40 8.89
N ALA A 189 8.38 -14.92 9.98
CA ALA A 189 7.97 -14.49 11.32
C ALA A 189 8.40 -13.04 11.58
N ILE A 190 7.41 -12.20 11.85
CA ILE A 190 7.52 -10.77 12.16
C ILE A 190 7.40 -10.55 13.66
N LEU A 191 6.38 -11.15 14.27
CA LEU A 191 6.11 -11.07 15.69
C LEU A 191 6.58 -12.36 16.37
N ARG A 192 7.46 -12.25 17.36
CA ARG A 192 7.93 -13.43 18.11
C ARG A 192 6.85 -13.89 19.11
N PRO A 193 6.73 -15.20 19.42
CA PRO A 193 5.77 -15.70 20.41
C PRO A 193 5.82 -14.95 21.75
N ARG A 194 7.04 -14.67 22.25
CA ARG A 194 7.23 -13.91 23.50
C ARG A 194 6.61 -12.51 23.44
N GLN A 195 6.70 -11.83 22.31
CA GLN A 195 6.13 -10.49 22.14
C GLN A 195 4.60 -10.55 22.00
N MET A 196 4.07 -11.62 21.40
CA MET A 196 2.63 -11.85 21.29
C MET A 196 1.97 -12.07 22.66
N GLU A 197 2.68 -12.74 23.58
CA GLU A 197 2.24 -12.98 24.95
C GLU A 197 2.39 -11.75 25.87
N GLU A 198 3.06 -10.68 25.44
CA GLU A 198 3.19 -9.45 26.24
C GLU A 198 1.82 -8.74 26.35
N PRO A 199 1.25 -8.58 27.56
CA PRO A 199 -0.06 -7.96 27.73
C PRO A 199 -0.13 -6.54 27.15
N ALA A 200 0.99 -5.80 27.24
CA ALA A 200 1.11 -4.45 26.71
C ALA A 200 0.85 -4.36 25.19
N LEU A 201 1.17 -5.41 24.42
CA LEU A 201 0.91 -5.41 22.97
C LEU A 201 -0.59 -5.50 22.70
N ALA A 202 -1.27 -6.43 23.37
CA ALA A 202 -2.72 -6.59 23.23
C ALA A 202 -3.49 -5.39 23.76
N GLU A 203 -3.05 -4.77 24.85
CA GLU A 203 -3.61 -3.54 25.40
C GLU A 203 -3.50 -2.38 24.41
N GLN A 204 -2.34 -2.21 23.75
CA GLN A 204 -2.14 -1.17 22.74
C GLN A 204 -3.07 -1.35 21.53
N PHE A 205 -3.20 -2.58 21.02
CA PHE A 205 -4.14 -2.88 19.94
C PHE A 205 -5.58 -2.63 20.38
N LEU A 206 -5.97 -3.11 21.55
CA LEU A 206 -7.31 -2.88 22.09
C LEU A 206 -7.62 -1.39 22.25
N GLN A 207 -6.67 -0.59 22.78
CA GLN A 207 -6.80 0.85 22.92
C GLN A 207 -6.98 1.53 21.56
N ALA A 208 -6.16 1.16 20.56
CA ALA A 208 -6.29 1.70 19.21
C ALA A 208 -7.63 1.30 18.55
N ALA A 209 -8.11 0.08 18.78
CA ALA A 209 -9.37 -0.41 18.23
C ALA A 209 -10.59 0.32 18.80
N LEU A 210 -10.55 0.71 20.09
CA LEU A 210 -11.66 1.38 20.79
C LEU A 210 -11.59 2.91 20.69
N PHE A 211 -10.39 3.48 20.79
CA PHE A 211 -10.18 4.91 21.01
C PHE A 211 -9.20 5.58 20.03
N GLY A 212 -8.60 4.80 19.12
CA GLY A 212 -7.68 5.32 18.12
C GLY A 212 -8.37 6.12 17.01
N GLU A 213 -7.60 6.53 16.01
CA GLU A 213 -8.12 7.22 14.82
C GLU A 213 -9.06 6.30 14.01
N HIS A 214 -8.66 5.03 13.86
CA HIS A 214 -9.39 4.02 13.09
C HIS A 214 -10.08 3.02 14.02
N ARG A 215 -11.18 3.45 14.65
CA ARG A 215 -11.94 2.64 15.62
C ARG A 215 -12.72 1.54 14.91
N ILE A 216 -12.31 0.30 15.13
CA ILE A 216 -13.02 -0.90 14.63
C ILE A 216 -13.94 -1.53 15.69
N PHE A 217 -13.80 -1.13 16.95
CA PHE A 217 -14.61 -1.59 18.08
C PHE A 217 -15.44 -0.46 18.66
N SER A 218 -16.51 -0.85 19.36
CA SER A 218 -17.36 0.08 20.11
C SER A 218 -17.06 -0.02 21.60
N SER A 219 -16.95 1.13 22.27
CA SER A 219 -16.79 1.21 23.73
C SER A 219 -18.02 0.75 24.52
N THR A 220 -19.15 0.45 23.86
CA THR A 220 -20.38 -0.03 24.49
C THR A 220 -20.42 -1.55 24.68
N HIS A 221 -19.44 -2.29 24.15
CA HIS A 221 -19.40 -3.75 24.22
C HIS A 221 -18.15 -4.24 24.93
N GLY A 222 -18.29 -5.33 25.68
CA GLY A 222 -17.16 -5.98 26.34
C GLY A 222 -16.16 -6.56 25.33
N THR A 223 -14.90 -6.67 25.74
CA THR A 223 -13.80 -7.18 24.90
C THR A 223 -13.14 -8.37 25.55
N GLN A 224 -12.76 -9.36 24.76
CA GLN A 224 -11.96 -10.50 25.20
C GLN A 224 -10.69 -10.60 24.36
N THR A 225 -9.57 -10.85 25.04
CA THR A 225 -8.26 -11.09 24.42
C THR A 225 -7.85 -12.52 24.71
N LYS A 226 -7.45 -13.26 23.67
CA LYS A 226 -6.94 -14.63 23.77
C LYS A 226 -5.84 -14.84 22.74
N ILE A 227 -4.94 -15.76 23.02
CA ILE A 227 -4.02 -16.30 22.01
C ILE A 227 -4.60 -17.64 21.56
N VAL A 228 -4.81 -17.79 20.26
CA VAL A 228 -5.41 -18.99 19.66
C VAL A 228 -4.47 -19.47 18.57
N HIS A 229 -3.77 -20.57 18.83
CA HIS A 229 -2.64 -21.05 18.01
C HIS A 229 -1.57 -19.96 17.89
N GLU A 230 -1.17 -19.60 16.67
CA GLU A 230 -0.12 -18.60 16.37
C GLU A 230 -0.71 -17.19 16.14
N HIS A 231 -1.82 -16.89 16.81
CA HIS A 231 -2.52 -15.62 16.62
C HIS A 231 -2.99 -14.99 17.92
N LEU A 232 -2.75 -13.68 18.05
CA LEU A 232 -3.40 -12.82 19.01
C LEU A 232 -4.81 -12.47 18.49
N LEU A 233 -5.84 -12.84 19.24
CA LEU A 233 -7.23 -12.59 18.93
C LEU A 233 -7.84 -11.65 19.97
N ILE A 234 -8.40 -10.53 19.49
CA ILE A 234 -9.22 -9.63 20.29
C ILE A 234 -10.62 -9.61 19.68
N THR A 235 -11.65 -9.80 20.50
CA THR A 235 -13.04 -9.94 20.03
C THR A 235 -14.02 -9.20 20.94
N GLN A 236 -15.16 -8.76 20.39
CA GLN A 236 -16.32 -8.28 21.14
C GLN A 236 -17.45 -9.31 21.03
N PRO A 237 -17.60 -10.26 21.97
CA PRO A 237 -18.44 -11.46 21.81
C PRO A 237 -19.91 -11.19 21.46
N ASP A 238 -20.45 -10.03 21.87
CA ASP A 238 -21.85 -9.67 21.69
C ASP A 238 -22.17 -9.21 20.25
N ILE A 239 -21.14 -8.84 19.49
CA ILE A 239 -21.25 -8.33 18.12
C ILE A 239 -20.26 -9.03 17.19
N LYS A 240 -20.43 -8.88 15.87
CA LYS A 240 -19.44 -9.39 14.92
C LYS A 240 -18.28 -8.41 14.77
N ALA A 241 -17.46 -8.29 15.82
CA ALA A 241 -16.25 -7.47 15.77
C ALA A 241 -15.06 -8.22 16.36
N SER A 242 -13.99 -8.34 15.58
CA SER A 242 -12.75 -8.97 16.03
C SER A 242 -11.54 -8.47 15.23
N VAL A 243 -10.35 -8.62 15.82
CA VAL A 243 -9.08 -8.57 15.11
C VAL A 243 -8.23 -9.77 15.50
N LYS A 244 -7.62 -10.39 14.50
CA LYS A 244 -6.69 -11.50 14.62
C LYS A 244 -5.36 -11.09 13.98
N VAL A 245 -4.26 -11.21 14.73
CA VAL A 245 -2.90 -10.87 14.27
C VAL A 245 -2.01 -12.09 14.42
N GLY A 246 -1.39 -12.55 13.32
CA GLY A 246 -0.49 -13.69 13.30
C GLY A 246 0.99 -13.33 13.51
N GLU A 247 1.80 -14.34 13.87
CA GLU A 247 3.25 -14.21 13.99
C GLU A 247 3.92 -13.77 12.68
N ASP A 248 3.34 -14.16 11.55
CA ASP A 248 3.76 -13.84 10.20
C ASP A 248 3.35 -12.43 9.71
N GLY A 249 2.69 -11.64 10.57
CA GLY A 249 2.13 -10.34 10.23
C GLY A 249 0.82 -10.40 9.45
N SER A 250 0.17 -11.57 9.35
CA SER A 250 -1.20 -11.64 8.85
C SER A 250 -2.17 -10.90 9.77
N VAL A 251 -3.12 -10.19 9.18
CA VAL A 251 -4.13 -9.43 9.93
C VAL A 251 -5.51 -9.76 9.35
N VAL A 252 -6.43 -10.20 10.21
CA VAL A 252 -7.84 -10.40 9.86
C VAL A 252 -8.71 -9.56 10.77
N ILE A 253 -9.50 -8.65 10.20
CA ILE A 253 -10.39 -7.73 10.91
C ILE A 253 -11.81 -8.03 10.51
N THR A 254 -12.68 -8.23 11.50
CA THR A 254 -14.13 -8.34 11.32
C THR A 254 -14.80 -7.12 11.93
N GLN A 255 -15.68 -6.46 11.18
CA GLN A 255 -16.47 -5.31 11.63
C GLN A 255 -17.94 -5.53 11.31
N GLN A 256 -18.82 -5.30 12.29
CA GLN A 256 -20.25 -5.40 12.07
C GLN A 256 -20.72 -4.30 11.11
N LEU A 257 -21.57 -4.66 10.15
CA LEU A 257 -22.22 -3.73 9.24
C LEU A 257 -23.64 -3.42 9.71
N GLY A 258 -23.90 -2.15 9.98
CA GLY A 258 -25.17 -1.66 10.48
C GLY A 258 -25.46 -1.99 11.95
N ASP A 259 -26.61 -1.53 12.44
CA ASP A 259 -27.02 -1.61 13.85
C ASP A 259 -27.74 -2.92 14.22
N GLY A 260 -27.83 -3.87 13.29
CA GLY A 260 -28.54 -5.15 13.46
C GLY A 260 -30.08 -5.05 13.41
N LYS A 261 -30.65 -3.84 13.27
CA LYS A 261 -32.12 -3.66 13.18
C LYS A 261 -32.66 -3.83 11.76
N ASN A 262 -31.85 -3.51 10.74
CA ASN A 262 -32.28 -3.50 9.34
C ASN A 262 -31.57 -4.59 8.52
N SER A 263 -31.88 -5.86 8.82
CA SER A 263 -31.15 -7.04 8.32
C SER A 263 -31.26 -7.29 6.81
N MET A 264 -32.06 -6.53 6.08
CA MET A 264 -32.23 -6.66 4.62
C MET A 264 -31.46 -5.62 3.79
N ILE A 265 -30.74 -4.68 4.40
CA ILE A 265 -30.01 -3.63 3.65
C ILE A 265 -28.53 -3.58 3.99
N VAL A 266 -27.67 -3.53 2.98
CA VAL A 266 -26.26 -3.15 3.11
C VAL A 266 -26.10 -1.74 2.55
N LEU A 267 -25.65 -0.81 3.38
CA LEU A 267 -25.40 0.57 2.96
C LEU A 267 -23.97 0.71 2.43
N GLU A 268 -23.85 1.30 1.24
CA GLU A 268 -22.56 1.56 0.59
C GLU A 268 -21.64 2.38 1.49
N GLU A 269 -22.16 3.42 2.14
CA GLU A 269 -21.41 4.29 3.02
C GLU A 269 -20.88 3.56 4.27
N ASP A 270 -21.66 2.63 4.82
CA ASP A 270 -21.24 1.83 5.98
C ASP A 270 -20.11 0.88 5.60
N VAL A 271 -20.16 0.29 4.40
CA VAL A 271 -19.10 -0.58 3.87
C VAL A 271 -17.82 0.21 3.60
N THR A 272 -17.94 1.38 2.96
CA THR A 272 -16.79 2.27 2.68
C THR A 272 -16.14 2.74 3.99
N GLU A 273 -16.93 3.16 4.97
CA GLU A 273 -16.43 3.57 6.29
C GLU A 273 -15.72 2.40 7.00
N ALA A 274 -16.29 1.20 6.97
CA ALA A 274 -15.68 0.00 7.55
C ALA A 274 -14.38 -0.40 6.83
N LEU A 275 -14.30 -0.29 5.50
CA LEU A 275 -13.08 -0.54 4.73
C LEU A 275 -11.98 0.45 5.14
N LEU A 276 -12.27 1.75 5.15
CA LEU A 276 -11.29 2.78 5.52
C LEU A 276 -10.76 2.59 6.94
N LYS A 277 -11.65 2.34 7.92
CA LYS A 277 -11.26 2.07 9.30
C LYS A 277 -10.44 0.78 9.43
N GLY A 278 -10.88 -0.30 8.78
CA GLY A 278 -10.20 -1.59 8.86
C GLY A 278 -8.80 -1.55 8.24
N LEU A 279 -8.67 -0.95 7.05
CA LEU A 279 -7.37 -0.79 6.38
C LEU A 279 -6.44 0.12 7.17
N GLY A 280 -6.95 1.22 7.73
CA GLY A 280 -6.15 2.12 8.57
C GLY A 280 -5.72 1.50 9.90
N TYR A 281 -6.58 0.67 10.50
CA TYR A 281 -6.23 -0.07 11.71
C TYR A 281 -5.19 -1.18 11.43
N ALA A 282 -5.27 -1.85 10.28
CA ALA A 282 -4.26 -2.81 9.86
C ALA A 282 -2.89 -2.17 9.61
N ASP A 283 -2.85 -0.99 8.99
CA ASP A 283 -1.62 -0.19 8.81
C ASP A 283 -0.95 0.10 10.16
N LEU A 284 -1.73 0.53 11.16
CA LEU A 284 -1.26 0.77 12.52
C LEU A 284 -0.66 -0.50 13.17
N ILE A 285 -1.34 -1.64 13.03
CA ILE A 285 -0.82 -2.92 13.53
C ILE A 285 0.52 -3.25 12.88
N LEU A 286 0.59 -3.18 11.55
CA LEU A 286 1.79 -3.53 10.79
C LEU A 286 2.95 -2.59 11.14
N GLU A 287 2.72 -1.28 11.27
CA GLU A 287 3.72 -0.32 11.74
C GLU A 287 4.25 -0.68 13.13
N LYS A 288 3.38 -1.19 14.01
CA LYS A 288 3.77 -1.59 15.36
C LYS A 288 4.62 -2.87 15.38
N ILE A 289 4.25 -3.90 14.61
CA ILE A 289 4.91 -5.22 14.68
C ILE A 289 6.06 -5.37 13.69
N ASP A 290 6.08 -4.58 12.61
CA ASP A 290 7.07 -4.64 11.54
C ASP A 290 7.56 -3.23 11.17
N ALA A 291 8.10 -2.52 12.17
CA ALA A 291 8.63 -1.17 12.00
C ALA A 291 9.81 -1.09 11.00
N THR A 292 10.51 -2.21 10.78
CA THR A 292 11.62 -2.30 9.80
C THR A 292 11.14 -2.66 8.39
N GLN A 293 9.82 -2.77 8.18
CA GLN A 293 9.19 -3.09 6.89
C GLN A 293 9.78 -4.34 6.22
N ARG A 294 9.96 -5.41 7.01
CA ARG A 294 10.38 -6.72 6.49
C ARG A 294 9.34 -7.31 5.55
N LEU A 295 8.06 -6.99 5.76
CA LEU A 295 6.97 -7.21 4.80
C LEU A 295 6.91 -6.02 3.85
N SER A 296 7.37 -6.22 2.61
CA SER A 296 7.41 -5.18 1.57
C SER A 296 6.16 -5.18 0.68
N ARG A 297 5.44 -6.31 0.59
CA ARG A 297 4.22 -6.47 -0.22
C ARG A 297 3.07 -7.00 0.62
N ILE A 298 1.85 -6.71 0.19
CA ILE A 298 0.63 -7.21 0.81
C ILE A 298 -0.39 -7.64 -0.24
N ALA A 299 -1.20 -8.64 0.07
CA ALA A 299 -2.45 -8.92 -0.62
C ALA A 299 -3.62 -8.66 0.32
N ILE A 300 -4.71 -8.12 -0.23
CA ILE A 300 -5.90 -7.74 0.52
C ILE A 300 -7.11 -8.47 -0.08
N ALA A 301 -7.82 -9.21 0.74
CA ALA A 301 -9.08 -9.85 0.38
C ALA A 301 -10.16 -9.46 1.40
N VAL A 302 -11.38 -9.22 0.91
CA VAL A 302 -12.52 -8.82 1.74
C VAL A 302 -13.76 -9.65 1.43
N LEU A 303 -14.62 -9.83 2.43
CA LEU A 303 -15.87 -10.58 2.30
C LEU A 303 -16.95 -9.96 3.18
N ILE A 304 -18.18 -9.91 2.66
CA ILE A 304 -19.36 -9.64 3.49
C ILE A 304 -19.97 -10.98 3.91
N THR A 305 -20.22 -11.14 5.21
CA THR A 305 -20.86 -12.34 5.79
C THR A 305 -22.28 -12.01 6.26
N GLY A 306 -23.21 -12.96 6.13
CA GLY A 306 -24.63 -12.78 6.53
C GLY A 306 -25.41 -11.80 5.65
N GLY A 307 -24.84 -11.42 4.50
CA GLY A 307 -25.39 -10.43 3.56
C GLY A 307 -26.13 -11.04 2.39
N GLU A 308 -26.29 -12.36 2.33
CA GLU A 308 -26.78 -13.08 1.15
C GLU A 308 -28.17 -12.59 0.75
N ASN A 309 -29.05 -12.32 1.72
CA ASN A 309 -30.41 -11.84 1.47
C ASN A 309 -30.57 -10.32 1.56
N ALA A 310 -29.46 -9.57 1.55
CA ALA A 310 -29.49 -8.12 1.68
C ALA A 310 -29.49 -7.41 0.32
N ASN A 311 -30.12 -6.26 0.28
CA ASN A 311 -30.11 -5.35 -0.86
C ASN A 311 -29.03 -4.28 -0.64
N TRP A 312 -28.15 -4.11 -1.62
CA TRP A 312 -27.15 -3.03 -1.60
C TRP A 312 -27.78 -1.71 -2.01
N ARG A 313 -27.59 -0.65 -1.22
CA ARG A 313 -28.11 0.69 -1.52
C ARG A 313 -27.21 1.79 -0.99
N THR A 314 -27.37 3.00 -1.52
CA THR A 314 -26.86 4.19 -0.85
C THR A 314 -27.81 4.62 0.27
N ARG A 315 -27.29 5.37 1.24
CA ARG A 315 -28.10 5.92 2.34
C ARG A 315 -29.17 6.89 1.83
N GLN A 316 -28.88 7.61 0.74
CA GLN A 316 -29.84 8.48 0.06
C GLN A 316 -31.00 7.68 -0.54
N GLU A 317 -30.70 6.61 -1.28
CA GLU A 317 -31.72 5.73 -1.86
C GLU A 317 -32.58 5.05 -0.78
N HIS A 318 -31.96 4.66 0.34
CA HIS A 318 -32.69 4.02 1.43
C HIS A 318 -33.68 4.96 2.11
N ARG A 319 -33.30 6.23 2.38
CA ARG A 319 -34.17 7.23 3.02
C ARG A 319 -35.44 7.52 2.23
N GLY A 320 -35.38 7.47 0.91
CA GLY A 320 -36.51 7.77 0.03
C GLY A 320 -37.42 6.56 -0.27
N HIS A 321 -37.17 5.40 0.33
CA HIS A 321 -37.88 4.17 -0.01
C HIS A 321 -39.00 3.83 0.97
N GLU A 322 -40.24 3.95 0.50
CA GLU A 322 -41.44 3.44 1.16
C GLU A 322 -41.95 2.23 0.36
N GLY A 323 -41.50 1.02 0.70
CA GLY A 323 -41.88 -0.18 -0.04
C GLY A 323 -41.27 -1.47 0.52
N SER A 324 -41.70 -2.62 -0.02
CA SER A 324 -41.14 -3.94 0.27
C SER A 324 -39.84 -4.17 -0.50
N TYR A 325 -38.86 -4.83 0.12
CA TYR A 325 -37.64 -5.27 -0.56
C TYR A 325 -37.88 -6.53 -1.38
N SER A 326 -37.29 -6.59 -2.58
CA SER A 326 -37.19 -7.87 -3.29
C SER A 326 -36.29 -8.80 -2.49
N MET A 327 -36.75 -10.03 -2.27
CA MET A 327 -35.89 -11.09 -1.73
C MET A 327 -35.08 -11.67 -2.88
N PHE A 328 -33.79 -11.37 -2.85
CA PHE A 328 -32.78 -11.98 -3.71
C PHE A 328 -31.70 -12.58 -2.82
N THR A 329 -31.10 -13.68 -3.25
CA THR A 329 -29.99 -14.33 -2.55
C THR A 329 -28.71 -14.14 -3.37
N ALA A 330 -27.88 -13.18 -2.96
CA ALA A 330 -26.59 -12.89 -3.56
C ALA A 330 -25.59 -14.03 -3.33
N GLN A 331 -24.83 -14.37 -4.38
CA GLN A 331 -23.70 -15.28 -4.26
C GLN A 331 -22.45 -14.51 -3.84
N LEU A 332 -22.27 -14.36 -2.53
CA LEU A 332 -21.14 -13.61 -1.97
C LEU A 332 -19.83 -14.41 -2.05
N SER A 333 -18.77 -13.75 -2.48
CA SER A 333 -17.43 -14.31 -2.60
C SER A 333 -16.37 -13.28 -2.20
N ALA A 334 -15.15 -13.75 -1.97
CA ALA A 334 -14.03 -12.86 -1.65
C ALA A 334 -13.81 -11.85 -2.79
N ALA A 335 -13.82 -10.57 -2.45
CA ALA A 335 -13.40 -9.48 -3.34
C ALA A 335 -11.94 -9.12 -3.03
N HIS A 336 -11.16 -8.87 -4.07
CA HIS A 336 -9.74 -8.54 -3.95
C HIS A 336 -9.32 -7.61 -5.10
N LEU A 337 -8.15 -7.01 -4.97
CA LEU A 337 -7.59 -6.10 -5.96
C LEU A 337 -7.06 -6.84 -7.21
N SER A 338 -6.86 -6.08 -8.27
CA SER A 338 -6.10 -6.49 -9.46
C SER A 338 -5.19 -5.31 -9.85
N PRO A 339 -3.86 -5.46 -9.82
CA PRO A 339 -3.09 -6.67 -9.47
C PRO A 339 -3.31 -7.17 -8.02
N PRO A 340 -3.08 -8.47 -7.75
CA PRO A 340 -3.46 -9.13 -6.50
C PRO A 340 -2.68 -8.67 -5.27
N ALA A 341 -1.43 -8.19 -5.46
CA ALA A 341 -0.63 -7.63 -4.38
C ALA A 341 -0.14 -6.21 -4.71
N ARG A 342 0.09 -5.44 -3.65
CA ARG A 342 0.55 -4.05 -3.69
C ARG A 342 1.77 -3.90 -2.77
N PRO A 343 2.61 -2.86 -2.96
CA PRO A 343 3.56 -2.45 -1.94
C PRO A 343 2.85 -2.19 -0.61
N ARG A 344 3.44 -2.57 0.53
CA ARG A 344 2.83 -2.37 1.85
C ARG A 344 2.45 -0.90 2.11
N ALA A 345 3.27 0.04 1.63
CA ALA A 345 3.03 1.47 1.71
C ALA A 345 1.68 1.92 1.11
N ALA A 346 1.10 1.15 0.19
CA ALA A 346 -0.21 1.44 -0.39
C ALA A 346 -1.34 1.49 0.66
N LEU A 347 -1.25 0.77 1.80
CA LEU A 347 -2.22 0.88 2.90
C LEU A 347 -2.32 2.30 3.49
N ARG A 348 -1.25 3.08 3.36
CA ARG A 348 -1.18 4.43 3.88
C ARG A 348 -1.48 5.48 2.82
N PHE A 349 -0.84 5.36 1.64
CA PHE A 349 -0.92 6.40 0.60
C PHE A 349 -2.08 6.21 -0.37
N GLU A 350 -2.50 4.96 -0.64
CA GLU A 350 -3.57 4.61 -1.59
C GLU A 350 -4.83 4.11 -0.87
N ARG A 351 -4.94 4.32 0.45
CA ARG A 351 -6.01 3.72 1.28
C ARG A 351 -7.42 3.97 0.75
N GLN A 352 -7.66 5.20 0.30
CA GLN A 352 -8.95 5.61 -0.20
C GLN A 352 -9.30 4.91 -1.51
N GLU A 353 -8.36 4.88 -2.46
CA GLU A 353 -8.53 4.18 -3.75
C GLU A 353 -8.74 2.68 -3.54
N ILE A 354 -7.97 2.06 -2.64
CA ILE A 354 -8.13 0.63 -2.28
C ILE A 354 -9.53 0.36 -1.72
N ALA A 355 -10.02 1.21 -0.81
CA ALA A 355 -11.35 1.05 -0.23
C ALA A 355 -12.46 1.20 -1.28
N GLU A 356 -12.33 2.18 -2.18
CA GLU A 356 -13.29 2.39 -3.28
C GLU A 356 -13.32 1.20 -4.24
N ASP A 357 -12.16 0.70 -4.67
CA ASP A 357 -12.05 -0.47 -5.56
C ASP A 357 -12.67 -1.73 -4.95
N LEU A 358 -12.37 -2.00 -3.67
CA LEU A 358 -12.93 -3.14 -2.95
C LEU A 358 -14.44 -3.00 -2.74
N MET A 359 -14.91 -1.79 -2.41
CA MET A 359 -16.34 -1.51 -2.29
C MET A 359 -17.08 -1.77 -3.61
N ILE A 360 -16.56 -1.26 -4.73
CA ILE A 360 -17.17 -1.46 -6.05
C ILE A 360 -17.24 -2.95 -6.40
N ARG A 361 -16.20 -3.71 -6.09
CA ARG A 361 -16.16 -5.16 -6.32
C ARG A 361 -17.17 -5.91 -5.45
N LEU A 362 -17.32 -5.54 -4.18
CA LEU A 362 -18.35 -6.08 -3.30
C LEU A 362 -19.75 -5.75 -3.85
N ARG A 363 -20.02 -4.49 -4.19
CA ARG A 363 -21.31 -4.04 -4.73
C ARG A 363 -21.76 -4.82 -5.96
N ARG A 364 -20.83 -5.11 -6.88
CA ARG A 364 -21.13 -5.86 -8.11
C ARG A 364 -21.74 -7.23 -7.83
N GLN A 365 -21.44 -7.85 -6.68
CA GLN A 365 -21.99 -9.15 -6.28
C GLN A 365 -23.48 -9.07 -5.88
N PHE A 366 -23.97 -7.89 -5.52
CA PHE A 366 -25.37 -7.65 -5.15
C PHE A 366 -26.25 -7.23 -6.33
N ASN A 367 -25.63 -6.82 -7.44
CA ASN A 367 -26.32 -6.32 -8.64
C ASN A 367 -26.25 -7.28 -9.83
N SER A 368 -25.68 -8.48 -9.68
CA SER A 368 -25.33 -9.38 -10.79
C SER A 368 -26.50 -10.10 -11.47
N GLU A 369 -27.72 -9.55 -11.44
CA GLU A 369 -28.83 -9.98 -12.31
C GLU A 369 -29.52 -8.76 -12.93
N HIS A 370 -28.98 -8.29 -14.06
CA HIS A 370 -29.70 -7.62 -15.16
C HIS A 370 -29.19 -8.15 -16.52
N ARG A 371 -28.76 -9.43 -16.59
CA ARG A 371 -28.44 -10.08 -17.87
C ARG A 371 -29.10 -11.45 -17.96
#